data_AF-M0MYF1-F1
#
_entry.id   AF-M0MYF1-F1
#
_cell.length_a   1.000
_cell.length_b   1.000
_cell.length_c   1.000
_cell.angle_alpha   90.00
_cell.angle_beta   90.00
_cell.angle_gamma   90.00
#
_symmetry.space_group_name_H-M   'P 1'
#
loop_
_entity.id
_entity.type
_entity.pdbx_description
1 polymer ?
#
loop_
_entity_poly.entity_id
_entity_poly.type
_entity_poly.pdbx_seq_one_letter_code
_entity_poly.pdbx_strand_id
1 'polypeptide(L)'
;MSKTRCGYVEDVELLTNRGTARCWRPVRGDDDRCFWHDGSPKTREALDSHRPEPGERLDGADLRGADLTGASWLRGRSLVGADFTGATLRGTDLTGADCRRATFDRVDARRACFDGADVEGATFDDIDLREASLDGTKLYRASFTDVRLDRATDFGDRVIYESLVDDAEDRETRVATLEAASWTYRELRRLFEQDALPQRSRACYLGEKSTRRRAAWAGGEYLRALKLEGSRWVMRYGTSPTRVVTSSVVVMGCSGILYPLTGGLRTDSGTYGFEQPVADVLAATPGQLVRVFYNGLYFSVVTFSTLSYGDIQPIGAGARAIAGVEALLGSVLMALLLFVLTQRV
;
A
#
# COMPACT_ATOMS: atom_id res chain seq x y z
N MET A 1 53.09 -15.97 -2.93
CA MET A 1 53.11 -14.52 -3.22
C MET A 1 52.02 -13.89 -2.38
N SER A 2 52.34 -12.99 -1.44
CA SER A 2 51.29 -12.29 -0.69
C SER A 2 50.48 -11.42 -1.66
N LYS A 3 49.16 -11.38 -1.48
CA LYS A 3 48.29 -10.56 -2.33
C LYS A 3 48.61 -9.09 -2.04
N THR A 4 48.90 -8.30 -3.07
CA THR A 4 49.08 -6.85 -2.90
C THR A 4 47.75 -6.09 -2.84
N ARG A 5 46.66 -6.72 -3.29
CA ARG A 5 45.31 -6.15 -3.39
C ARG A 5 44.29 -7.05 -2.69
N CYS A 6 43.29 -6.44 -2.07
CA CYS A 6 42.27 -7.13 -1.27
C CYS A 6 41.50 -8.21 -2.04
N GLY A 7 41.07 -7.90 -3.27
CA GLY A 7 40.42 -8.88 -4.15
C GLY A 7 39.07 -9.40 -3.67
N TYR A 8 38.46 -8.79 -2.65
CA TYR A 8 37.11 -9.12 -2.19
C TYR A 8 36.09 -8.93 -3.32
N VAL A 9 35.11 -9.82 -3.40
CA VAL A 9 34.00 -9.78 -4.36
C VAL A 9 32.74 -10.12 -3.59
N GLU A 10 31.79 -9.20 -3.57
CA GLU A 10 30.46 -9.43 -3.00
C GLU A 10 29.65 -10.32 -3.94
N ASP A 11 28.88 -11.26 -3.37
CA ASP A 11 27.97 -12.09 -4.14
C ASP A 11 26.69 -11.31 -4.50
N VAL A 12 26.68 -10.84 -5.74
CA VAL A 12 25.58 -10.08 -6.33
C VAL A 12 24.87 -10.85 -7.45
N GLU A 13 25.11 -12.15 -7.62
CA GLU A 13 24.56 -12.94 -8.74
C GLU A 13 23.03 -12.90 -8.84
N LEU A 14 22.39 -12.77 -7.68
CA LEU A 14 20.94 -12.72 -7.53
C LEU A 14 20.37 -11.28 -7.59
N LEU A 15 21.21 -10.26 -7.77
CA LEU A 15 20.77 -8.88 -7.91
C LEU A 15 20.64 -8.53 -9.40
N THR A 16 19.46 -8.11 -9.80
CA THR A 16 19.22 -7.64 -11.16
C THR A 16 20.03 -6.37 -11.45
N ASN A 17 20.47 -6.23 -12.71
CA ASN A 17 21.16 -5.04 -13.23
C ASN A 17 22.45 -4.66 -12.51
N ARG A 18 23.17 -5.63 -11.94
CA ARG A 18 24.44 -5.41 -11.24
C ARG A 18 25.53 -6.38 -11.68
N GLY A 19 26.69 -5.81 -12.02
CA GLY A 19 27.93 -6.56 -12.20
C GLY A 19 28.69 -6.74 -10.89
N THR A 20 29.44 -7.84 -10.80
CA THR A 20 30.44 -8.08 -9.75
C THR A 20 31.57 -7.05 -9.86
N ALA A 21 32.02 -6.53 -8.72
CA ALA A 21 33.16 -5.63 -8.65
C ALA A 21 34.19 -6.20 -7.69
N ARG A 22 35.44 -6.29 -8.14
CA ARG A 22 36.55 -6.75 -7.31
C ARG A 22 37.17 -5.56 -6.61
N CYS A 23 37.30 -5.66 -5.28
CA CYS A 23 37.99 -4.66 -4.48
C CYS A 23 39.47 -4.56 -4.91
N TRP A 24 39.89 -3.35 -5.32
CA TRP A 24 41.23 -3.05 -5.81
C TRP A 24 42.11 -2.37 -4.76
N ARG A 25 41.59 -2.09 -3.55
CA ARG A 25 42.35 -1.43 -2.49
C ARG A 25 43.54 -2.28 -2.04
N PRO A 26 44.65 -1.65 -1.64
CA PRO A 26 45.80 -2.37 -1.11
C PRO A 26 45.39 -3.13 0.16
N VAL A 27 46.02 -4.29 0.36
CA VAL A 27 45.91 -5.02 1.63
C VAL A 27 46.58 -4.22 2.75
N ARG A 28 46.15 -4.44 3.99
CA ARG A 28 46.70 -3.76 5.15
C ARG A 28 47.54 -4.72 5.99
N GLY A 29 48.80 -4.35 6.25
CA GLY A 29 49.70 -5.15 7.09
C GLY A 29 49.85 -6.58 6.54
N ASP A 30 49.66 -7.56 7.42
CA ASP A 30 49.70 -9.00 7.09
C ASP A 30 48.32 -9.57 6.73
N ASP A 31 47.25 -8.76 6.77
CA ASP A 31 45.90 -9.21 6.42
C ASP A 31 45.74 -9.35 4.90
N ASP A 32 45.00 -10.38 4.46
CA ASP A 32 44.65 -10.57 3.04
C ASP A 32 43.55 -9.60 2.54
N ARG A 33 43.18 -8.60 3.36
CA ARG A 33 42.05 -7.68 3.13
C ARG A 33 42.46 -6.22 3.28
N CYS A 34 41.69 -5.34 2.62
CA CYS A 34 41.84 -3.90 2.80
C CYS A 34 41.10 -3.43 4.05
N PHE A 35 41.31 -2.18 4.44
CA PHE A 35 40.63 -1.54 5.56
C PHE A 35 39.12 -1.84 5.62
N TRP A 36 38.38 -1.77 4.51
CA TRP A 36 36.92 -1.96 4.51
C TRP A 36 36.47 -3.41 4.59
N HIS A 37 37.32 -4.36 4.25
CA HIS A 37 37.02 -5.80 4.25
C HIS A 37 37.77 -6.56 5.35
N ASP A 38 38.47 -5.81 6.21
CA ASP A 38 39.12 -6.34 7.41
C ASP A 38 38.14 -6.26 8.60
N GLY A 39 38.34 -7.15 9.58
CA GLY A 39 37.57 -7.16 10.82
C GLY A 39 38.02 -6.14 11.86
N SER A 40 38.85 -5.16 11.47
CA SER A 40 39.41 -4.20 12.42
C SER A 40 38.37 -3.13 12.81
N PRO A 41 38.42 -2.61 14.05
CA PRO A 41 37.50 -1.57 14.48
C PRO A 41 37.57 -0.32 13.60
N LYS A 42 36.40 0.16 13.16
CA LYS A 42 36.26 1.34 12.31
C LYS A 42 36.01 2.59 13.15
N THR A 43 37.04 3.07 13.85
CA THR A 43 36.94 4.32 14.62
C THR A 43 36.78 5.53 13.70
N ARG A 44 36.28 6.65 14.25
CA ARG A 44 36.07 7.88 13.49
C ARG A 44 37.36 8.39 12.81
N GLU A 45 38.47 8.38 13.53
CA GLU A 45 39.78 8.81 13.00
C GLU A 45 40.26 7.88 11.87
N ALA A 46 40.04 6.57 12.02
CA ALA A 46 40.41 5.59 11.01
C ALA A 46 39.57 5.76 9.74
N LEU A 47 38.25 5.98 9.89
CA LEU A 47 37.34 6.26 8.79
C LEU A 47 37.70 7.55 8.05
N ASP A 48 38.04 8.62 8.78
CA ASP A 48 38.46 9.89 8.17
C ASP A 48 39.77 9.76 7.38
N SER A 49 40.69 8.92 7.85
CA SER A 49 41.96 8.65 7.16
C SER A 49 41.82 7.73 5.94
N HIS A 50 40.74 6.95 5.86
CA HIS A 50 40.53 5.92 4.82
C HIS A 50 39.34 6.21 3.90
N ARG A 51 38.88 7.47 3.84
CA ARG A 51 37.71 7.87 3.06
C ARG A 51 37.73 7.28 1.64
N PRO A 52 36.58 6.79 1.16
CA PRO A 52 36.45 6.25 -0.18
C PRO A 52 36.51 7.37 -1.22
N GLU A 53 37.18 7.11 -2.34
CA GLU A 53 37.12 8.04 -3.48
C GLU A 53 35.71 8.07 -4.08
N PRO A 54 35.32 9.17 -4.74
CA PRO A 54 34.03 9.28 -5.41
C PRO A 54 33.80 8.11 -6.39
N GLY A 55 32.66 7.45 -6.28
CA GLY A 55 32.30 6.29 -7.12
C GLY A 55 32.88 4.95 -6.66
N GLU A 56 33.70 4.91 -5.61
CA GLU A 56 34.15 3.64 -5.04
C GLU A 56 33.00 2.83 -4.44
N ARG A 57 32.97 1.53 -4.78
CA ARG A 57 32.05 0.54 -4.18
C ARG A 57 32.65 0.00 -2.89
N LEU A 58 31.84 -0.06 -1.84
CA LEU A 58 32.13 -0.70 -0.56
C LEU A 58 31.21 -1.89 -0.33
N ASP A 59 31.04 -2.70 -1.36
CA ASP A 59 30.24 -3.92 -1.26
C ASP A 59 30.91 -4.89 -0.29
N GLY A 60 30.13 -5.49 0.61
CA GLY A 60 30.59 -6.39 1.66
C GLY A 60 31.48 -5.74 2.72
N ALA A 61 31.45 -4.41 2.85
CA ALA A 61 32.27 -3.72 3.84
C ALA A 61 31.86 -4.09 5.28
N ASP A 62 32.85 -4.37 6.11
CA ASP A 62 32.70 -4.58 7.54
C ASP A 62 32.70 -3.22 8.25
N LEU A 63 31.52 -2.75 8.61
CA LEU A 63 31.27 -1.49 9.32
C LEU A 63 30.72 -1.76 10.73
N ARG A 64 30.96 -2.96 11.27
CA ARG A 64 30.47 -3.36 12.59
C ARG A 64 31.02 -2.43 13.67
N GLY A 65 30.12 -1.88 14.48
CA GLY A 65 30.48 -0.94 15.55
C GLY A 65 31.07 0.39 15.07
N ALA A 66 31.00 0.71 13.77
CA ALA A 66 31.55 1.95 13.24
C ALA A 66 30.81 3.19 13.77
N ASP A 67 31.55 4.25 14.10
CA ASP A 67 30.95 5.57 14.34
C ASP A 67 30.91 6.36 13.03
N LEU A 68 29.74 6.38 12.40
CA LEU A 68 29.45 7.08 11.15
C LEU A 68 28.61 8.34 11.38
N THR A 69 28.58 8.85 12.61
CA THR A 69 27.77 10.02 13.00
C THR A 69 28.05 11.22 12.08
N GLY A 70 27.03 11.65 11.34
CA GLY A 70 27.09 12.77 10.40
C GLY A 70 27.88 12.50 9.12
N ALA A 71 28.25 11.25 8.83
CA ALA A 71 28.97 10.91 7.61
C ALA A 71 28.09 11.14 6.37
N SER A 72 28.59 11.93 5.41
CA SER A 72 27.87 12.24 4.17
C SER A 72 28.47 11.59 2.92
N TRP A 73 29.67 11.03 3.04
CA TRP A 73 30.38 10.35 1.95
C TRP A 73 29.80 8.96 1.62
N LEU A 74 28.75 8.52 2.30
CA LEU A 74 27.99 7.30 1.99
C LEU A 74 26.88 7.54 0.95
N ARG A 75 26.52 8.81 0.69
CA ARG A 75 25.52 9.21 -0.30
C ARG A 75 25.78 8.61 -1.68
N GLY A 76 24.75 8.02 -2.28
CA GLY A 76 24.77 7.46 -3.63
C GLY A 76 25.68 6.25 -3.81
N ARG A 77 26.22 5.69 -2.71
CA ARG A 77 27.30 4.72 -2.78
C ARG A 77 26.82 3.29 -2.70
N SER A 78 27.59 2.40 -3.30
CA SER A 78 27.34 0.96 -3.22
C SER A 78 27.88 0.40 -1.91
N LEU A 79 27.00 -0.19 -1.12
CA LEU A 79 27.19 -0.81 0.19
C LEU A 79 26.45 -2.16 0.21
N VAL A 80 26.37 -2.82 -0.94
CA VAL A 80 25.63 -4.08 -1.09
C VAL A 80 26.27 -5.12 -0.17
N GLY A 81 25.47 -5.78 0.66
CA GLY A 81 25.97 -6.78 1.62
C GLY A 81 26.86 -6.21 2.74
N ALA A 82 26.94 -4.88 2.89
CA ALA A 82 27.72 -4.29 3.98
C ALA A 82 27.11 -4.61 5.36
N ASP A 83 27.97 -4.83 6.34
CA ASP A 83 27.56 -5.16 7.71
C ASP A 83 27.73 -3.94 8.62
N PHE A 84 26.60 -3.33 9.01
CA PHE A 84 26.53 -2.20 9.93
C PHE A 84 26.24 -2.64 11.36
N THR A 85 26.35 -3.92 11.73
CA THR A 85 25.91 -4.42 13.04
C THR A 85 26.53 -3.61 14.19
N GLY A 86 25.69 -3.03 15.05
CA GLY A 86 26.14 -2.22 16.18
C GLY A 86 26.69 -0.83 15.82
N ALA A 87 26.60 -0.39 14.57
CA ALA A 87 27.11 0.91 14.14
C ALA A 87 26.25 2.08 14.67
N THR A 88 26.87 3.26 14.76
CA THR A 88 26.19 4.52 15.04
C THR A 88 26.07 5.32 13.74
N LEU A 89 24.84 5.43 13.22
CA LEU A 89 24.48 6.13 11.99
C LEU A 89 23.76 7.48 12.26
N ARG A 90 23.95 8.08 13.44
CA ARG A 90 23.22 9.29 13.81
C ARG A 90 23.48 10.43 12.83
N GLY A 91 22.44 10.93 12.15
CA GLY A 91 22.60 12.01 11.17
C GLY A 91 23.40 11.64 9.92
N THR A 92 23.65 10.35 9.66
CA THR A 92 24.37 9.89 8.47
C THR A 92 23.52 10.10 7.21
N ASP A 93 24.14 10.55 6.12
CA ASP A 93 23.50 10.67 4.80
C ASP A 93 23.80 9.44 3.94
N LEU A 94 22.79 8.58 3.80
CA LEU A 94 22.71 7.41 2.92
C LEU A 94 21.78 7.65 1.72
N THR A 95 21.48 8.92 1.39
CA THR A 95 20.58 9.27 0.27
C THR A 95 21.04 8.59 -1.01
N GLY A 96 20.15 7.81 -1.65
CA GLY A 96 20.42 7.09 -2.88
C GLY A 96 21.48 5.99 -2.78
N ALA A 97 21.93 5.63 -1.57
CA ALA A 97 22.88 4.54 -1.38
C ALA A 97 22.24 3.19 -1.72
N ASP A 98 23.04 2.27 -2.24
CA ASP A 98 22.62 0.90 -2.53
C ASP A 98 23.11 -0.02 -1.41
N CYS A 99 22.23 -0.26 -0.44
CA CYS A 99 22.46 -1.10 0.73
C CYS A 99 21.64 -2.40 0.64
N ARG A 100 21.38 -2.90 -0.57
CA ARG A 100 20.68 -4.18 -0.74
C ARG A 100 21.44 -5.27 -0.01
N ARG A 101 20.71 -6.11 0.73
CA ARG A 101 21.27 -7.19 1.56
C ARG A 101 22.23 -6.73 2.66
N ALA A 102 22.28 -5.43 2.97
CA ALA A 102 23.07 -4.96 4.10
C ALA A 102 22.41 -5.39 5.42
N THR A 103 23.22 -5.48 6.47
CA THR A 103 22.77 -5.82 7.82
C THR A 103 22.81 -4.57 8.69
N PHE A 104 21.65 -4.15 9.21
CA PHE A 104 21.51 -3.00 10.11
C PHE A 104 21.04 -3.42 11.50
N ASP A 105 21.64 -4.46 12.04
CA ASP A 105 21.23 -5.04 13.32
C ASP A 105 21.86 -4.28 14.49
N ARG A 106 21.07 -3.93 15.52
CA ARG A 106 21.48 -3.18 16.71
C ARG A 106 22.09 -1.81 16.38
N VAL A 107 21.53 -1.14 15.37
CA VAL A 107 22.04 0.13 14.85
C VAL A 107 21.32 1.33 15.44
N ASP A 108 22.07 2.39 15.76
CA ASP A 108 21.50 3.70 16.12
C ASP A 108 21.46 4.60 14.88
N ALA A 109 20.33 4.61 14.17
CA ALA A 109 20.12 5.38 12.93
C ALA A 109 19.23 6.60 13.13
N ARG A 110 19.21 7.17 14.35
CA ARG A 110 18.42 8.37 14.62
C ARG A 110 18.85 9.52 13.75
N ARG A 111 17.88 10.21 13.14
CA ARG A 111 18.13 11.33 12.19
C ARG A 111 18.93 10.95 10.94
N ALA A 112 19.16 9.67 10.67
CA ALA A 112 19.79 9.25 9.43
C ALA A 112 18.87 9.54 8.23
N CYS A 113 19.47 9.77 7.07
CA CYS A 113 18.75 9.99 5.82
C CYS A 113 18.98 8.80 4.88
N PHE A 114 17.93 8.01 4.63
CA PHE A 114 17.89 6.90 3.68
C PHE A 114 17.11 7.25 2.41
N ASP A 115 16.87 8.55 2.15
CA ASP A 115 16.00 8.98 1.07
C ASP A 115 16.45 8.41 -0.29
N GLY A 116 15.54 7.75 -1.00
CA GLY A 116 15.84 7.10 -2.28
C GLY A 116 16.86 5.95 -2.21
N ALA A 117 17.30 5.53 -1.02
CA ALA A 117 18.21 4.41 -0.85
C ALA A 117 17.54 3.08 -1.26
N ASP A 118 18.36 2.13 -1.68
CA ASP A 118 17.93 0.78 -1.99
C ASP A 118 18.34 -0.16 -0.85
N VAL A 119 17.38 -0.60 -0.04
CA VAL A 119 17.61 -1.51 1.09
C VAL A 119 16.89 -2.84 0.88
N GLU A 120 16.61 -3.21 -0.37
CA GLU A 120 15.91 -4.46 -0.66
C GLU A 120 16.69 -5.68 -0.13
N GLY A 121 15.97 -6.55 0.59
CA GLY A 121 16.56 -7.72 1.24
C GLY A 121 17.50 -7.43 2.40
N ALA A 122 17.61 -6.18 2.87
CA ALA A 122 18.39 -5.84 4.06
C ALA A 122 17.71 -6.34 5.35
N THR A 123 18.48 -6.50 6.43
CA THR A 123 17.96 -6.84 7.75
C THR A 123 18.01 -5.62 8.68
N PHE A 124 16.93 -5.44 9.44
CA PHE A 124 16.79 -4.42 10.46
C PHE A 124 16.29 -5.10 11.74
N ASP A 125 17.21 -5.54 12.58
CA ASP A 125 16.93 -6.13 13.90
C ASP A 125 17.36 -5.17 15.02
N ASP A 126 16.47 -4.75 15.90
CA ASP A 126 16.78 -3.79 17.00
C ASP A 126 17.44 -2.48 16.49
N ILE A 127 16.90 -1.90 15.41
CA ILE A 127 17.34 -0.59 14.89
C ILE A 127 16.49 0.55 15.46
N ASP A 128 17.16 1.66 15.77
CA ASP A 128 16.52 2.92 16.15
C ASP A 128 16.46 3.91 14.97
N LEU A 129 15.27 4.09 14.38
CA LEU A 129 14.99 4.95 13.24
C LEU A 129 14.21 6.23 13.61
N ARG A 130 14.20 6.61 14.89
CA ARG A 130 13.51 7.84 15.33
C ARG A 130 14.09 9.07 14.65
N GLU A 131 13.21 9.96 14.19
CA GLU A 131 13.57 11.16 13.41
C GLU A 131 14.33 10.87 12.09
N ALA A 132 14.45 9.61 11.64
CA ALA A 132 15.10 9.28 10.36
C ALA A 132 14.18 9.56 9.16
N SER A 133 14.77 9.81 8.00
CA SER A 133 14.04 9.97 6.73
C SER A 133 14.26 8.76 5.84
N LEU A 134 13.19 8.18 5.32
CA LEU A 134 13.15 7.04 4.41
C LEU A 134 12.23 7.33 3.20
N ASP A 135 12.14 8.59 2.78
CA ASP A 135 11.29 8.96 1.64
C ASP A 135 11.85 8.37 0.34
N GLY A 136 11.00 7.71 -0.43
CA GLY A 136 11.41 7.05 -1.66
C GLY A 136 12.33 5.84 -1.47
N THR A 137 12.59 5.37 -0.24
CA THR A 137 13.43 4.19 0.01
C THR A 137 12.78 2.91 -0.52
N LYS A 138 13.56 2.05 -1.17
CA LYS A 138 13.11 0.73 -1.63
C LYS A 138 13.28 -0.31 -0.53
N LEU A 139 12.17 -0.75 0.04
CA LEU A 139 12.13 -1.63 1.21
C LEU A 139 11.76 -3.08 0.88
N TYR A 140 11.49 -3.42 -0.38
CA TYR A 140 10.95 -4.73 -0.76
C TYR A 140 11.84 -5.88 -0.25
N ARG A 141 11.21 -6.85 0.43
CA ARG A 141 11.87 -8.01 1.06
C ARG A 141 12.86 -7.68 2.18
N ALA A 142 12.95 -6.42 2.63
CA ALA A 142 13.67 -6.12 3.87
C ALA A 142 12.98 -6.80 5.07
N SER A 143 13.74 -7.15 6.10
CA SER A 143 13.20 -7.72 7.34
C SER A 143 13.24 -6.68 8.45
N PHE A 144 12.14 -6.53 9.19
CA PHE A 144 12.03 -5.59 10.30
C PHE A 144 11.59 -6.32 11.58
N THR A 145 12.48 -6.34 12.56
CA THR A 145 12.27 -6.92 13.89
C THR A 145 12.74 -5.91 14.94
N ASP A 146 11.91 -5.69 15.96
CA ASP A 146 12.22 -4.77 17.08
C ASP A 146 12.68 -3.36 16.65
N VAL A 147 12.07 -2.85 15.57
CA VAL A 147 12.36 -1.53 15.02
C VAL A 147 11.67 -0.44 15.85
N ARG A 148 12.39 0.63 16.17
CA ARG A 148 11.86 1.77 16.92
C ARG A 148 11.60 2.95 15.98
N LEU A 149 10.35 3.38 15.89
CA LEU A 149 9.95 4.56 15.12
C LEU A 149 9.34 5.63 16.05
N ASP A 150 9.20 6.85 15.53
CA ASP A 150 8.37 7.87 16.16
C ASP A 150 7.55 8.64 15.12
N ARG A 151 6.87 9.71 15.56
CA ARG A 151 6.07 10.57 14.66
C ARG A 151 6.93 11.37 13.69
N ALA A 152 8.21 11.56 13.98
CA ALA A 152 9.14 12.32 13.17
C ALA A 152 9.86 11.45 12.14
N THR A 153 9.88 10.12 12.31
CA THR A 153 10.36 9.22 11.25
C THR A 153 9.53 9.43 9.98
N ASP A 154 10.15 9.65 8.84
CA ASP A 154 9.47 9.88 7.57
C ASP A 154 9.65 8.67 6.64
N PHE A 155 8.58 8.25 5.97
CA PHE A 155 8.59 7.20 4.95
C PHE A 155 8.02 7.71 3.61
N GLY A 156 7.77 9.02 3.52
CA GLY A 156 7.03 9.64 2.44
C GLY A 156 5.52 9.37 2.51
N ASP A 157 4.78 10.07 1.65
CA ASP A 157 3.31 9.91 1.53
C ASP A 157 2.91 8.59 0.85
N ARG A 158 3.77 8.08 -0.05
CA ARG A 158 3.53 6.89 -0.87
C ARG A 158 4.82 6.12 -1.06
N VAL A 159 4.72 4.79 -1.16
CA VAL A 159 5.88 3.94 -1.45
C VAL A 159 6.38 4.17 -2.87
N ILE A 160 7.70 4.18 -3.05
CA ILE A 160 8.35 4.45 -4.35
C ILE A 160 7.90 3.50 -5.46
N TYR A 161 7.57 2.26 -5.11
CA TYR A 161 7.10 1.28 -6.09
C TYR A 161 5.85 1.74 -6.83
N GLU A 162 4.99 2.58 -6.25
CA GLU A 162 3.81 3.08 -6.97
C GLU A 162 4.16 3.98 -8.17
N SER A 163 5.25 4.76 -8.10
CA SER A 163 5.71 5.59 -9.22
C SER A 163 6.44 4.76 -10.27
N LEU A 164 7.18 3.73 -9.85
CA LEU A 164 7.88 2.81 -10.75
C LEU A 164 6.94 1.94 -11.60
N VAL A 165 5.64 1.90 -11.28
CA VAL A 165 4.64 1.16 -12.07
C VAL A 165 4.47 1.75 -13.47
N ASP A 166 4.62 3.07 -13.61
CA ASP A 166 4.39 3.75 -14.88
C ASP A 166 5.57 3.53 -15.86
N ASP A 167 6.75 3.20 -15.32
CA ASP A 167 7.96 2.86 -16.08
C ASP A 167 8.02 1.37 -16.48
N ALA A 168 7.07 0.54 -16.02
CA ALA A 168 7.07 -0.89 -16.33
C ALA A 168 6.64 -1.16 -17.78
N GLU A 169 7.57 -1.67 -18.59
CA GLU A 169 7.35 -1.92 -20.02
C GLU A 169 6.38 -3.08 -20.29
N ASP A 170 6.41 -4.10 -19.43
CA ASP A 170 5.65 -5.33 -19.62
C ASP A 170 4.70 -5.63 -18.44
N ARG A 171 3.76 -6.54 -18.70
CA ARG A 171 2.73 -6.92 -17.73
C ARG A 171 3.30 -7.58 -16.48
N GLU A 172 4.34 -8.40 -16.62
CA GLU A 172 4.94 -9.16 -15.53
C GLU A 172 5.67 -8.20 -14.58
N THR A 173 6.54 -7.32 -15.11
CA THR A 173 7.21 -6.27 -14.33
C THR A 173 6.19 -5.38 -13.63
N ARG A 174 5.13 -4.97 -14.32
CA ARG A 174 4.08 -4.13 -13.73
C ARG A 174 3.38 -4.81 -12.54
N VAL A 175 3.09 -6.11 -12.66
CA VAL A 175 2.50 -6.90 -11.57
C VAL A 175 3.50 -7.03 -10.42
N ALA A 176 4.75 -7.39 -10.69
CA ALA A 176 5.80 -7.53 -9.68
C ALA A 176 6.03 -6.23 -8.90
N THR A 177 6.06 -5.07 -9.58
CA THR A 177 6.20 -3.76 -8.94
C THR A 177 4.99 -3.43 -8.05
N LEU A 178 3.77 -3.76 -8.49
CA LEU A 178 2.57 -3.59 -7.66
C LEU A 178 2.52 -4.54 -6.46
N GLU A 179 3.07 -5.74 -6.60
CA GLU A 179 3.25 -6.69 -5.51
C GLU A 179 4.30 -6.20 -4.51
N ALA A 180 5.40 -5.63 -4.98
CA ALA A 180 6.40 -4.97 -4.14
C ALA A 180 5.78 -3.82 -3.35
N ALA A 181 5.02 -2.93 -4.02
CA ALA A 181 4.28 -1.86 -3.37
C ALA A 181 3.31 -2.38 -2.29
N SER A 182 2.56 -3.43 -2.62
CA SER A 182 1.61 -4.07 -1.69
C SER A 182 2.31 -4.70 -0.49
N TRP A 183 3.46 -5.32 -0.71
CA TRP A 183 4.29 -5.90 0.34
C TRP A 183 4.80 -4.80 1.27
N THR A 184 5.33 -3.70 0.73
CA THR A 184 5.88 -2.59 1.51
C THR A 184 4.81 -1.91 2.35
N TYR A 185 3.63 -1.63 1.77
CA TYR A 185 2.53 -1.07 2.54
C TYR A 185 2.09 -1.96 3.70
N ARG A 186 2.07 -3.28 3.50
CA ARG A 186 1.72 -4.23 4.56
C ARG A 186 2.75 -4.20 5.70
N GLU A 187 4.03 -4.13 5.35
CA GLU A 187 5.10 -4.11 6.35
C GLU A 187 5.13 -2.79 7.13
N LEU A 188 5.04 -1.65 6.44
CA LEU A 188 4.92 -0.34 7.09
C LEU A 188 3.68 -0.27 7.99
N ARG A 189 2.55 -0.87 7.57
CA ARG A 189 1.37 -0.94 8.43
C ARG A 189 1.66 -1.70 9.74
N ARG A 190 2.33 -2.85 9.65
CA ARG A 190 2.71 -3.66 10.84
C ARG A 190 3.58 -2.84 11.80
N LEU A 191 4.57 -2.12 11.28
CA LEU A 191 5.43 -1.25 12.08
C LEU A 191 4.64 -0.11 12.75
N PHE A 192 3.79 0.59 12.00
CA PHE A 192 2.97 1.68 12.54
C PHE A 192 1.91 1.21 13.55
N GLU A 193 1.45 -0.04 13.45
CA GLU A 193 0.58 -0.66 14.45
C GLU A 193 1.32 -0.94 15.77
N GLN A 194 2.58 -1.38 15.69
CA GLN A 194 3.43 -1.63 16.87
C GLN A 194 3.75 -0.34 17.64
N ASP A 195 4.01 0.77 16.93
CA ASP A 195 4.35 2.07 17.54
C ASP A 195 3.14 3.00 17.78
N ALA A 196 1.90 2.47 17.69
CA ALA A 196 0.66 3.21 17.95
C ALA A 196 0.48 4.48 17.10
N LEU A 197 0.72 4.37 15.78
CA LEU A 197 0.55 5.44 14.78
C LEU A 197 -0.67 5.17 13.85
N PRO A 198 -1.92 5.31 14.34
CA PRO A 198 -3.12 4.81 13.66
C PRO A 198 -3.43 5.50 12.33
N GLN A 199 -3.13 6.80 12.19
CA GLN A 199 -3.40 7.55 10.96
C GLN A 199 -2.53 7.04 9.80
N ARG A 200 -1.25 6.74 10.07
CA ARG A 200 -0.31 6.20 9.08
C ARG A 200 -0.61 4.74 8.75
N SER A 201 -0.92 3.92 9.76
CA SER A 201 -1.40 2.54 9.53
C SER A 201 -2.61 2.50 8.59
N ARG A 202 -3.58 3.41 8.78
CA ARG A 202 -4.74 3.53 7.89
C ARG A 202 -4.37 3.93 6.46
N ALA A 203 -3.43 4.87 6.29
CA ALA A 203 -2.95 5.26 4.96
C ALA A 203 -2.30 4.06 4.25
N CYS A 204 -1.44 3.32 4.94
CA CYS A 204 -0.81 2.10 4.40
C CYS A 204 -1.84 1.01 4.07
N TYR A 205 -2.86 0.81 4.91
CA TYR A 205 -3.96 -0.11 4.61
C TYR A 205 -4.67 0.24 3.28
N LEU A 206 -4.98 1.53 3.07
CA LEU A 206 -5.62 1.98 1.83
C LEU A 206 -4.68 1.84 0.62
N GLY A 207 -3.39 2.15 0.80
CA GLY A 207 -2.33 1.94 -0.19
C GLY A 207 -2.26 0.49 -0.64
N GLU A 208 -2.12 -0.44 0.30
CA GLU A 208 -2.08 -1.89 0.06
C GLU A 208 -3.32 -2.38 -0.71
N LYS A 209 -4.53 -1.94 -0.33
CA LYS A 209 -5.76 -2.35 -1.04
C LYS A 209 -5.81 -1.78 -2.46
N SER A 210 -5.32 -0.56 -2.66
CA SER A 210 -5.24 0.09 -3.97
C SER A 210 -4.26 -0.64 -4.90
N THR A 211 -3.06 -0.97 -4.41
CA THR A 211 -2.03 -1.67 -5.18
C THR A 211 -2.44 -3.10 -5.49
N ARG A 212 -3.02 -3.84 -4.54
CA ARG A 212 -3.56 -5.20 -4.78
C ARG A 212 -4.66 -5.22 -5.84
N ARG A 213 -5.52 -4.20 -5.86
CA ARG A 213 -6.55 -4.05 -6.88
C ARG A 213 -5.94 -3.82 -8.26
N ARG A 214 -4.98 -2.90 -8.36
CA ARG A 214 -4.23 -2.63 -9.61
C ARG A 214 -3.49 -3.90 -10.07
N ALA A 215 -2.88 -4.65 -9.15
CA ALA A 215 -2.19 -5.90 -9.42
C ALA A 215 -3.15 -6.96 -9.95
N ALA A 216 -4.33 -7.12 -9.36
CA ALA A 216 -5.33 -8.07 -9.84
C ALA A 216 -5.83 -7.73 -11.25
N TRP A 217 -6.05 -6.46 -11.56
CA TRP A 217 -6.37 -6.02 -12.93
C TRP A 217 -5.22 -6.30 -13.90
N ALA A 218 -3.99 -5.94 -13.53
CA ALA A 218 -2.81 -6.15 -14.35
C ALA A 218 -2.50 -7.64 -14.56
N GLY A 219 -2.72 -8.47 -13.53
CA GLY A 219 -2.49 -9.90 -13.51
C GLY A 219 -3.61 -10.73 -14.14
N GLY A 220 -4.75 -10.12 -14.48
CA GLY A 220 -5.89 -10.81 -15.12
C GLY A 220 -6.77 -11.59 -14.14
N GLU A 221 -6.62 -11.35 -12.84
CA GLU A 221 -7.48 -11.93 -11.79
C GLU A 221 -8.80 -11.16 -11.69
N TYR A 222 -9.62 -11.21 -12.74
CA TYR A 222 -10.81 -10.34 -12.86
C TYR A 222 -11.80 -10.47 -11.70
N LEU A 223 -12.07 -11.68 -11.21
CA LEU A 223 -12.97 -11.88 -10.07
C LEU A 223 -12.47 -11.18 -8.80
N ARG A 224 -11.17 -11.28 -8.52
CA ARG A 224 -10.54 -10.60 -7.38
C ARG A 224 -10.53 -9.09 -7.58
N ALA A 225 -10.25 -8.64 -8.79
CA ALA A 225 -10.25 -7.23 -9.15
C ALA A 225 -11.65 -6.61 -8.97
N LEU A 226 -12.70 -7.26 -9.47
CA LEU A 226 -14.10 -6.85 -9.31
C LEU A 226 -14.53 -6.81 -7.84
N LYS A 227 -14.14 -7.82 -7.04
CA LYS A 227 -14.41 -7.83 -5.59
C LYS A 227 -13.77 -6.63 -4.89
N LEU A 228 -12.52 -6.33 -5.20
CA LEU A 228 -11.81 -5.17 -4.62
C LEU A 228 -12.39 -3.84 -5.14
N GLU A 229 -12.80 -3.79 -6.41
CA GLU A 229 -13.44 -2.62 -7.01
C GLU A 229 -14.77 -2.32 -6.32
N GLY A 230 -15.66 -3.31 -6.19
CA GLY A 230 -16.94 -3.16 -5.48
C GLY A 230 -16.73 -2.70 -4.03
N SER A 231 -15.75 -3.28 -3.32
CA SER A 231 -15.39 -2.86 -1.97
C SER A 231 -14.90 -1.40 -1.88
N ARG A 232 -14.18 -0.91 -2.90
CA ARG A 232 -13.71 0.48 -3.01
C ARG A 232 -14.88 1.46 -3.13
N TRP A 233 -15.83 1.13 -4.01
CA TRP A 233 -17.02 1.93 -4.28
C TRP A 233 -17.94 1.97 -3.06
N VAL A 234 -18.34 0.79 -2.57
CA VAL A 234 -19.36 0.67 -1.51
C VAL A 234 -18.86 1.20 -0.16
N MET A 235 -17.62 0.90 0.24
CA MET A 235 -17.18 1.15 1.63
C MET A 235 -15.77 1.71 1.78
N ARG A 236 -15.08 2.08 0.69
CA ARG A 236 -13.65 2.45 0.70
C ARG A 236 -12.82 1.41 1.48
N TYR A 237 -12.99 0.14 1.12
CA TYR A 237 -12.34 -1.00 1.79
C TYR A 237 -12.66 -1.14 3.29
N GLY A 238 -13.87 -0.76 3.70
CA GLY A 238 -14.36 -0.87 5.07
C GLY A 238 -14.07 0.36 5.94
N THR A 239 -13.56 1.46 5.36
CA THR A 239 -13.10 2.62 6.16
C THR A 239 -14.11 3.79 6.19
N SER A 240 -15.18 3.74 5.38
CA SER A 240 -16.10 4.86 5.18
C SER A 240 -17.57 4.44 5.28
N PRO A 241 -18.23 4.59 6.44
CA PRO A 241 -19.66 4.27 6.59
C PRO A 241 -20.53 5.19 5.73
N THR A 242 -20.11 6.45 5.55
CA THR A 242 -20.77 7.41 4.67
C THR A 242 -20.90 6.91 3.23
N ARG A 243 -19.89 6.18 2.71
CA ARG A 243 -19.98 5.60 1.36
C ARG A 243 -21.00 4.47 1.31
N VAL A 244 -21.14 3.70 2.39
CA VAL A 244 -22.15 2.64 2.45
C VAL A 244 -23.53 3.27 2.39
N VAL A 245 -23.79 4.30 3.20
CA VAL A 245 -25.04 5.07 3.17
C VAL A 245 -25.31 5.68 1.80
N THR A 246 -24.33 6.36 1.20
CA THR A 246 -24.48 6.91 -0.15
C THR A 246 -24.77 5.82 -1.18
N SER A 247 -24.09 4.67 -1.10
CA SER A 247 -24.35 3.53 -1.99
C SER A 247 -25.76 2.99 -1.81
N SER A 248 -26.25 2.90 -0.57
CA SER A 248 -27.63 2.53 -0.26
C SER A 248 -28.63 3.50 -0.89
N VAL A 249 -28.42 4.80 -0.75
CA VAL A 249 -29.28 5.84 -1.36
C VAL A 249 -29.27 5.76 -2.88
N VAL A 250 -28.11 5.48 -3.50
CA VAL A 250 -28.01 5.30 -4.95
C VAL A 250 -28.79 4.06 -5.41
N VAL A 251 -28.66 2.93 -4.71
CA VAL A 251 -29.46 1.73 -5.01
C VAL A 251 -30.95 2.04 -4.93
N MET A 252 -31.39 2.73 -3.86
CA MET A 252 -32.80 3.09 -3.71
C MET A 252 -33.29 4.00 -4.85
N GLY A 253 -32.52 5.02 -5.20
CA GLY A 253 -32.85 5.92 -6.31
C GLY A 253 -32.93 5.19 -7.65
N CYS A 254 -31.98 4.31 -7.94
CA CYS A 254 -31.98 3.50 -9.16
C CYS A 254 -33.18 2.55 -9.22
N SER A 255 -33.48 1.81 -8.16
CA SER A 255 -34.65 0.93 -8.11
C SER A 255 -35.95 1.72 -8.27
N GLY A 256 -36.07 2.87 -7.59
CA GLY A 256 -37.22 3.77 -7.69
C GLY A 256 -37.51 4.23 -9.12
N ILE A 257 -36.46 4.43 -9.93
CA ILE A 257 -36.58 4.76 -11.36
C ILE A 257 -36.91 3.51 -12.20
N LEU A 258 -36.39 2.34 -11.85
CA LEU A 258 -36.58 1.10 -12.61
C LEU A 258 -37.96 0.46 -12.42
N TYR A 259 -38.60 0.62 -11.26
CA TYR A 259 -39.93 0.07 -10.99
C TYR A 259 -41.00 0.47 -12.03
N PRO A 260 -41.20 1.75 -12.36
CA PRO A 260 -42.16 2.14 -13.40
C PRO A 260 -41.77 1.64 -14.80
N LEU A 261 -40.48 1.44 -15.07
CA LEU A 261 -40.00 0.96 -16.37
C LEU A 261 -40.16 -0.56 -16.57
N THR A 262 -40.43 -1.32 -15.50
CA THR A 262 -40.38 -2.80 -15.51
C THR A 262 -41.72 -3.46 -15.15
N GLY A 263 -42.82 -2.73 -15.33
CA GLY A 263 -44.19 -3.22 -15.16
C GLY A 263 -44.93 -2.65 -13.96
N GLY A 264 -44.41 -1.60 -13.32
CA GLY A 264 -45.16 -0.71 -12.44
C GLY A 264 -45.49 -1.26 -11.05
N LEU A 265 -46.10 -0.38 -10.25
CA LEU A 265 -46.48 -0.61 -8.86
C LEU A 265 -47.99 -0.37 -8.69
N ARG A 266 -48.65 -1.24 -7.93
CA ARG A 266 -50.07 -1.09 -7.55
C ARG A 266 -50.16 -0.47 -6.16
N THR A 267 -51.06 0.50 -5.97
CA THR A 267 -51.41 1.04 -4.64
C THR A 267 -52.84 0.66 -4.29
N ASP A 268 -53.10 0.24 -3.04
CA ASP A 268 -54.43 -0.23 -2.61
C ASP A 268 -55.42 0.90 -2.24
N SER A 269 -55.07 2.16 -2.52
CA SER A 269 -55.94 3.33 -2.34
C SER A 269 -56.99 3.46 -3.47
N GLY A 270 -57.79 2.42 -3.69
CA GLY A 270 -59.14 2.47 -4.29
C GLY A 270 -59.41 3.11 -5.66
N THR A 271 -58.49 3.84 -6.33
CA THR A 271 -58.84 4.51 -7.62
C THR A 271 -57.67 4.82 -8.56
N TYR A 272 -56.41 4.50 -8.24
CA TYR A 272 -55.31 4.66 -9.21
C TYR A 272 -54.27 3.54 -9.10
N GLY A 273 -54.69 2.32 -9.46
CA GLY A 273 -53.76 1.30 -9.90
C GLY A 273 -53.25 1.70 -11.28
N PHE A 274 -52.13 2.42 -11.36
CA PHE A 274 -51.50 2.69 -12.65
C PHE A 274 -50.83 1.40 -13.13
N GLU A 275 -51.57 0.58 -13.88
CA GLU A 275 -51.01 -0.34 -14.87
C GLU A 275 -50.39 0.50 -15.98
N GLN A 276 -49.24 1.14 -15.75
CA GLN A 276 -48.56 1.88 -16.82
C GLN A 276 -47.44 1.01 -17.39
N PRO A 277 -47.67 0.33 -18.54
CA PRO A 277 -46.57 -0.07 -19.39
C PRO A 277 -45.75 1.16 -19.80
N VAL A 278 -44.48 0.96 -20.16
CA VAL A 278 -43.50 2.00 -20.55
C VAL A 278 -44.06 3.04 -21.57
N ALA A 279 -45.07 2.65 -22.36
CA ALA A 279 -45.77 3.52 -23.31
C ALA A 279 -46.47 4.73 -22.67
N ASP A 280 -47.03 4.58 -21.46
CA ASP A 280 -47.79 5.66 -20.80
C ASP A 280 -46.89 6.63 -20.04
N VAL A 281 -45.70 6.19 -19.62
CA VAL A 281 -44.69 7.05 -18.96
C VAL A 281 -44.20 8.14 -19.92
N LEU A 282 -44.06 7.81 -21.21
CA LEU A 282 -43.66 8.77 -22.25
C LEU A 282 -44.78 9.76 -22.62
N ALA A 283 -46.04 9.44 -22.29
CA ALA A 283 -47.22 10.27 -22.55
C ALA A 283 -47.76 10.97 -21.29
N ALA A 284 -47.10 10.80 -20.13
CA ALA A 284 -47.57 11.30 -18.83
C ALA A 284 -47.33 12.80 -18.64
N THR A 285 -48.26 13.46 -17.93
CA THR A 285 -48.09 14.85 -17.50
C THR A 285 -46.98 14.96 -16.44
N PRO A 286 -46.32 16.13 -16.29
CA PRO A 286 -45.27 16.32 -15.27
C PRO A 286 -45.71 15.94 -13.84
N GLY A 287 -46.96 16.23 -13.47
CA GLY A 287 -47.50 15.86 -12.16
C GLY A 287 -47.70 14.35 -11.97
N GLN A 288 -48.05 13.63 -13.03
CA GLN A 288 -48.15 12.16 -13.01
C GLN A 288 -46.76 11.53 -12.88
N LEU A 289 -45.76 12.04 -13.63
CA LEU A 289 -44.37 11.58 -13.52
C LEU A 289 -43.84 11.74 -12.09
N VAL A 290 -44.03 12.90 -11.47
CA VAL A 290 -43.60 13.13 -10.07
C VAL A 290 -44.22 12.11 -9.12
N ARG A 291 -45.51 11.81 -9.26
CA ARG A 291 -46.21 10.83 -8.41
C ARG A 291 -45.67 9.40 -8.63
N VAL A 292 -45.42 9.02 -9.89
CA VAL A 292 -44.89 7.69 -10.25
C VAL A 292 -43.50 7.48 -9.64
N PHE A 293 -42.60 8.45 -9.80
CA PHE A 293 -41.25 8.36 -9.21
C PHE A 293 -41.27 8.43 -7.68
N TYR A 294 -42.16 9.22 -7.09
CA TYR A 294 -42.33 9.27 -5.64
C TYR A 294 -42.77 7.90 -5.08
N ASN A 295 -43.77 7.27 -5.69
CA ASN A 295 -44.23 5.94 -5.28
C ASN A 295 -43.16 4.88 -5.50
N GLY A 296 -42.42 4.96 -6.62
CA GLY A 296 -41.26 4.11 -6.89
C GLY A 296 -40.18 4.22 -5.82
N LEU A 297 -39.82 5.45 -5.44
CA LEU A 297 -38.82 5.72 -4.41
C LEU A 297 -39.29 5.26 -3.02
N TYR A 298 -40.54 5.53 -2.65
CA TYR A 298 -41.11 5.06 -1.39
C TYR A 298 -41.11 3.53 -1.31
N PHE A 299 -41.58 2.85 -2.36
CA PHE A 299 -41.55 1.38 -2.41
C PHE A 299 -40.13 0.83 -2.33
N SER A 300 -39.17 1.48 -2.99
CA SER A 300 -37.76 1.13 -2.91
C SER A 300 -37.19 1.26 -1.49
N VAL A 301 -37.48 2.36 -0.77
CA VAL A 301 -37.02 2.54 0.62
C VAL A 301 -37.57 1.46 1.54
N VAL A 302 -38.85 1.14 1.40
CA VAL A 302 -39.53 0.09 2.18
C VAL A 302 -38.92 -1.28 1.87
N THR A 303 -38.78 -1.62 0.58
CA THR A 303 -38.20 -2.89 0.13
C THR A 303 -36.73 -3.05 0.55
N PHE A 304 -35.93 -1.99 0.40
CA PHE A 304 -34.51 -1.98 0.77
C PHE A 304 -34.31 -2.17 2.28
N SER A 305 -35.15 -1.53 3.10
CA SER A 305 -35.13 -1.70 4.56
C SER A 305 -35.74 -3.05 5.00
N THR A 306 -36.18 -3.88 4.06
CA THR A 306 -36.89 -5.15 4.29
C THR A 306 -38.19 -4.98 5.06
N LEU A 307 -38.70 -3.75 5.17
CA LEU A 307 -40.00 -3.45 5.72
C LEU A 307 -41.07 -3.81 4.67
N SER A 308 -42.23 -4.28 5.11
CA SER A 308 -43.37 -4.53 4.23
C SER A 308 -44.62 -3.97 4.87
N TYR A 309 -45.15 -2.89 4.29
CA TYR A 309 -46.39 -2.26 4.74
C TYR A 309 -47.61 -2.77 3.96
N GLY A 310 -47.40 -3.49 2.86
CA GLY A 310 -48.47 -4.10 2.05
C GLY A 310 -49.33 -3.13 1.26
N ASP A 311 -49.06 -1.82 1.34
CA ASP A 311 -49.78 -0.73 0.68
C ASP A 311 -49.44 -0.57 -0.81
N ILE A 312 -48.22 -0.98 -1.18
CA ILE A 312 -47.71 -0.97 -2.55
C ILE A 312 -47.16 -2.35 -2.93
N GLN A 313 -47.53 -2.86 -4.11
CA GLN A 313 -47.10 -4.16 -4.60
C GLN A 313 -46.58 -4.11 -6.06
N PRO A 314 -45.50 -4.84 -6.39
CA PRO A 314 -44.99 -4.93 -7.75
C PRO A 314 -45.83 -5.89 -8.60
N ILE A 315 -46.30 -5.40 -9.74
CA ILE A 315 -47.20 -6.15 -10.63
C ILE A 315 -46.38 -6.94 -11.66
N GLY A 316 -45.48 -6.26 -12.38
CA GLY A 316 -44.69 -6.86 -13.45
C GLY A 316 -43.64 -7.86 -12.97
N ALA A 317 -43.34 -8.86 -13.81
CA ALA A 317 -42.28 -9.82 -13.53
C ALA A 317 -40.91 -9.15 -13.33
N GLY A 318 -40.62 -8.09 -14.10
CA GLY A 318 -39.41 -7.28 -13.95
C GLY A 318 -39.37 -6.52 -12.62
N ALA A 319 -40.46 -5.83 -12.26
CA ALA A 319 -40.59 -5.13 -10.98
C ALA A 319 -40.45 -6.09 -9.78
N ARG A 320 -41.01 -7.30 -9.84
CA ARG A 320 -40.84 -8.33 -8.80
C ARG A 320 -39.40 -8.82 -8.67
N ALA A 321 -38.72 -9.02 -9.80
CA ALA A 321 -37.31 -9.41 -9.80
C ALA A 321 -36.42 -8.32 -9.20
N ILE A 322 -36.66 -7.06 -9.54
CA ILE A 322 -35.94 -5.91 -8.97
C ILE A 322 -36.18 -5.84 -7.46
N ALA A 323 -37.42 -6.00 -6.99
CA ALA A 323 -37.74 -5.99 -5.57
C ALA A 323 -36.99 -7.09 -4.79
N GLY A 324 -36.91 -8.30 -5.36
CA GLY A 324 -36.12 -9.39 -4.77
C GLY A 324 -34.63 -9.06 -4.67
N VAL A 325 -34.03 -8.51 -5.74
CA VAL A 325 -32.61 -8.11 -5.76
C VAL A 325 -32.36 -6.95 -4.80
N GLU A 326 -33.25 -5.96 -4.75
CA GLU A 326 -33.15 -4.81 -3.86
C GLU A 326 -33.22 -5.22 -2.39
N ALA A 327 -34.13 -6.11 -2.01
CA ALA A 327 -34.21 -6.61 -0.64
C ALA A 327 -32.92 -7.35 -0.22
N LEU A 328 -32.36 -8.17 -1.12
CA LEU A 328 -31.08 -8.84 -0.88
C LEU A 328 -29.94 -7.83 -0.72
N LEU A 329 -29.82 -6.85 -1.63
CA LEU A 329 -28.79 -5.81 -1.55
C LEU A 329 -28.96 -4.95 -0.29
N GLY A 330 -30.19 -4.64 0.11
CA GLY A 330 -30.51 -3.91 1.32
C GLY A 330 -30.01 -4.62 2.57
N SER A 331 -30.29 -5.92 2.69
CA SER A 331 -29.80 -6.75 3.81
C SER A 331 -28.26 -6.78 3.88
N VAL A 332 -27.59 -6.90 2.73
CA VAL A 332 -26.11 -6.91 2.65
C VAL A 332 -25.53 -5.55 3.01
N LEU A 333 -26.09 -4.45 2.49
CA LEU A 333 -25.58 -3.09 2.74
C LEU A 333 -25.82 -2.66 4.19
N MET A 334 -26.92 -3.07 4.82
CA MET A 334 -27.14 -2.87 6.25
C MET A 334 -26.14 -3.67 7.10
N ALA A 335 -25.88 -4.93 6.76
CA ALA A 335 -24.85 -5.72 7.43
C ALA A 335 -23.45 -5.10 7.28
N LEU A 336 -23.11 -4.59 6.09
CA LEU A 336 -21.86 -3.88 5.83
C LEU A 336 -21.77 -2.56 6.60
N LEU A 337 -22.86 -1.81 6.72
CA LEU A 337 -22.88 -0.57 7.49
C LEU A 337 -22.56 -0.85 8.96
N LEU A 338 -23.21 -1.88 9.54
CA LEU A 338 -22.94 -2.31 10.91
C LEU A 338 -21.48 -2.74 11.07
N PHE A 339 -20.96 -3.56 10.16
CA PHE A 339 -19.56 -3.99 10.17
C PHE A 339 -18.58 -2.80 10.14
N VAL A 340 -18.82 -1.80 9.28
CA VAL A 340 -17.94 -0.63 9.18
C VAL A 340 -18.03 0.26 10.42
N LEU A 341 -19.19 0.33 11.06
CA LEU A 341 -19.37 1.10 12.30
C LEU A 341 -18.69 0.43 13.49
N THR A 342 -18.74 -0.91 13.59
CA THR A 342 -18.10 -1.64 14.69
C THR A 342 -16.57 -1.64 14.60
N GLN A 343 -16.00 -1.56 13.39
CA GLN A 343 -14.55 -1.45 13.19
C GLN A 343 -13.96 -0.04 13.42
N ARG A 344 -14.78 0.95 13.79
CA ARG A 344 -14.35 2.34 14.05
C ARG A 344 -14.12 2.67 15.53
N VAL A 345 -14.43 1.72 16.42
CA VAL A 345 -14.12 1.79 17.86
C VAL A 345 -12.84 1.00 18.09
#